data_AF-G7WQ60-F1
#
_entry.id   AF-G7WQ60-F1
#
_cell.length_a   1.000
_cell.length_b   1.000
_cell.length_c   1.000
_cell.angle_alpha   90.00
_cell.angle_beta   90.00
_cell.angle_gamma   90.00
#
_symmetry.space_group_name_H-M   'P 1'
#
loop_
_entity.id
_entity.type
_entity.pdbx_description
1 polymer ?
#
loop_
_entity_poly.entity_id
_entity_poly.type
_entity_poly.pdbx_seq_one_letter_code
_entity_poly.pdbx_strand_id
1 'polypeptide(L)'
;MYSFDERERELYFEGERLDRRWTGEELAGFCAGCGGELSSLGCYSTPGGWLVASRCRGCGSIVLAEYDSRWAWKGDREVAAAPPTPGPRKMPRISEIPREELEAVFTPAELRDMERCERGEPYLRQNLYRARAKYEKFERLFGVRIDI
;
A
#
# COMPACT_ATOMS: atom_id res chain seq x y z
N MET A 1 16.48 -11.62 4.91
CA MET A 1 16.52 -10.86 3.64
C MET A 1 15.55 -9.67 3.73
N TYR A 2 15.97 -8.47 3.29
CA TYR A 2 15.10 -7.30 3.28
C TYR A 2 14.27 -7.22 2.01
N SER A 3 13.01 -6.81 2.15
CA SER A 3 12.15 -6.50 1.02
C SER A 3 11.32 -5.25 1.27
N PHE A 4 11.09 -4.45 0.23
CA PHE A 4 10.41 -3.16 0.34
C PHE A 4 9.19 -3.07 -0.56
N ASP A 5 8.06 -2.63 0.00
CA ASP A 5 6.84 -2.30 -0.72
C ASP A 5 6.80 -0.78 -0.95
N GLU A 6 7.00 -0.37 -2.21
CA GLU A 6 6.99 1.03 -2.60
C GLU A 6 5.64 1.72 -2.46
N ARG A 7 4.55 0.98 -2.64
CA ARG A 7 3.19 1.55 -2.64
C ARG A 7 2.78 1.91 -1.24
N GLU A 8 2.95 0.97 -0.32
CA GLU A 8 2.59 1.15 1.08
C GLU A 8 3.71 1.79 1.90
N ARG A 9 4.92 1.92 1.32
CA ARG A 9 6.16 2.38 1.99
C ARG A 9 6.43 1.54 3.25
N GLU A 10 6.34 0.22 3.11
CA GLU A 10 6.56 -0.75 4.19
C GLU A 10 7.85 -1.52 3.92
N LEU A 11 8.60 -1.78 4.99
CA LEU A 11 9.84 -2.55 4.94
C LEU A 11 9.63 -3.85 5.70
N TYR A 12 10.10 -4.94 5.11
CA TYR A 12 10.03 -6.27 5.69
C TYR A 12 11.43 -6.85 5.87
N PHE A 13 11.63 -7.58 6.96
CA PHE A 13 12.80 -8.39 7.20
C PHE A 13 12.37 -9.82 7.44
N GLU A 14 12.77 -10.73 6.53
CA GLU A 14 12.40 -12.16 6.61
C GLU A 14 10.89 -12.42 6.65
N GLY A 15 10.12 -11.53 6.01
CA GLY A 15 8.65 -11.60 5.97
C GLY A 15 7.96 -10.84 7.10
N GLU A 16 8.68 -10.46 8.15
CA GLU A 16 8.14 -9.66 9.26
C GLU A 16 8.19 -8.17 8.93
N ARG A 17 7.08 -7.46 9.18
CA ARG A 17 6.97 -6.02 8.91
C ARG A 17 7.70 -5.23 9.99
N LEU A 18 8.57 -4.31 9.58
CA LEU A 18 9.30 -3.44 10.50
C LEU A 18 8.49 -2.20 10.88
N ASP A 19 8.68 -1.76 12.12
CA ASP A 19 8.02 -0.55 12.62
C ASP A 19 8.54 0.70 11.90
N ARG A 20 7.65 1.27 11.10
CA ARG A 20 7.87 2.55 10.43
C ARG A 20 7.71 3.70 11.41
N ARG A 21 8.74 4.51 11.53
CA ARG A 21 8.81 5.65 12.46
C ARG A 21 8.49 6.97 11.81
N TRP A 22 8.87 7.13 10.55
CA TRP A 22 8.66 8.38 9.82
C TRP A 22 8.53 8.12 8.32
N THR A 23 7.75 8.97 7.66
CA THR A 23 7.60 9.04 6.21
C THR A 23 7.75 10.48 5.76
N GLY A 24 8.57 10.70 4.74
CA GLY A 24 8.72 11.99 4.07
C GLY A 24 9.70 11.85 2.93
N GLU A 25 9.66 12.80 2.00
CA GLU A 25 10.55 12.84 0.83
C GLU A 25 11.60 13.94 1.05
N GLU A 26 12.64 13.58 1.79
CA GLU A 26 13.78 14.45 2.03
C GLU A 26 15.01 13.96 1.28
N LEU A 27 15.97 14.85 1.06
CA LEU A 27 17.26 14.47 0.48
C LEU A 27 18.01 13.59 1.48
N ALA A 28 18.16 12.31 1.15
CA ALA A 28 18.87 11.33 1.97
C ALA A 28 20.35 11.21 1.61
N GLY A 29 20.76 11.62 0.40
CA GLY A 29 22.13 11.51 -0.08
C GLY A 29 22.20 11.31 -1.59
N PHE A 30 23.22 10.57 -2.04
CA PHE A 30 23.46 10.28 -3.45
C PHE A 30 23.60 8.78 -3.71
N CYS A 31 23.08 8.32 -4.84
CA CYS A 31 23.13 6.92 -5.24
C CYS A 31 24.56 6.52 -5.63
N ALA A 32 25.09 5.46 -5.02
CA ALA A 32 26.42 4.94 -5.36
C ALA A 32 26.53 4.45 -6.82
N GLY A 33 25.43 4.04 -7.45
CA GLY A 33 25.44 3.50 -8.82
C GLY A 33 25.46 4.57 -9.92
N CYS A 34 24.69 5.66 -9.76
CA CYS A 34 24.55 6.68 -10.81
C CYS A 34 24.84 8.12 -10.37
N GLY A 35 25.14 8.34 -9.08
CA GLY A 35 25.38 9.67 -8.51
C GLY A 35 24.13 10.55 -8.36
N GLY A 36 22.95 10.06 -8.73
CA GLY A 36 21.69 10.81 -8.61
C GLY A 36 21.23 10.97 -7.16
N GLU A 37 20.47 12.02 -6.89
CA GLU A 37 19.90 12.30 -5.57
C GLU A 37 19.01 11.15 -5.08
N LEU A 38 19.19 10.78 -3.81
CA LEU A 38 18.34 9.85 -3.08
C LEU A 38 17.27 10.64 -2.33
N SER A 39 16.01 10.36 -2.62
CA SER A 39 14.89 10.84 -1.81
C SER A 39 14.47 9.76 -0.84
N SER A 40 14.38 10.10 0.45
CA SER A 40 13.88 9.18 1.47
C SER A 40 12.43 8.79 1.17
N LEU A 41 12.09 7.55 1.49
CA LEU A 41 10.73 7.00 1.40
C LEU A 41 10.17 6.72 2.80
N GLY A 42 11.04 6.33 3.74
CA GLY A 42 10.70 6.11 5.13
C GLY A 42 11.90 5.73 6.00
N CYS A 43 11.71 5.88 7.31
CA CYS A 43 12.65 5.45 8.34
C CYS A 43 12.01 4.36 9.23
N TYR A 44 12.78 3.31 9.51
CA TYR A 44 12.34 2.12 10.23
C TYR A 44 13.27 1.85 11.41
N SER A 45 12.67 1.57 12.58
CA SER A 45 13.44 1.19 13.77
C SER A 45 13.74 -0.30 13.79
N THR A 46 14.97 -0.65 14.15
CA THR A 46 15.38 -2.04 14.42
C THR A 46 16.04 -2.12 15.79
N PRO A 47 16.23 -3.31 16.37
CA PRO A 47 17.01 -3.46 17.61
C PRO A 47 18.46 -2.94 17.50
N GLY A 48 19.02 -2.87 16.30
CA GLY A 48 20.41 -2.47 16.05
C GLY A 48 20.62 -0.99 15.66
N GLY A 49 19.55 -0.21 15.51
CA GLY A 49 19.60 1.17 15.04
C GLY A 49 18.47 1.51 14.07
N TRP A 50 18.80 2.21 12.99
CA TRP A 50 17.85 2.76 12.03
C TRP A 50 18.11 2.27 10.61
N LEU A 51 17.03 2.09 9.86
CA LEU A 51 17.07 1.82 8.43
C LEU A 51 16.32 2.92 7.69
N VAL A 52 16.92 3.46 6.65
CA VAL A 52 16.29 4.48 5.79
C VAL A 52 16.18 3.93 4.38
N ALA A 53 14.95 3.73 3.93
CA ALA A 53 14.68 3.36 2.54
C ALA A 53 14.64 4.63 1.70
N SER A 54 15.38 4.64 0.59
CA SER A 54 15.49 5.80 -0.30
C SER A 54 15.40 5.37 -1.77
N ARG A 55 14.77 6.21 -2.59
CA ARG A 55 14.70 6.04 -4.05
C ARG A 55 15.65 7.00 -4.75
N CYS A 56 16.45 6.48 -5.67
CA CYS A 56 17.24 7.32 -6.55
C CYS A 56 16.37 8.00 -7.61
N ARG A 57 16.50 9.33 -7.75
CA ARG A 57 15.83 10.09 -8.82
C ARG A 57 16.41 9.86 -10.21
N GLY A 58 17.66 9.40 -10.29
CA GLY A 58 18.35 9.15 -11.56
C GLY A 58 18.01 7.79 -12.17
N CYS A 59 18.25 6.70 -11.43
CA CYS A 59 18.06 5.33 -11.94
C CYS A 59 16.83 4.60 -11.37
N GLY A 60 16.09 5.21 -10.44
CA GLY A 60 14.91 4.60 -9.82
C GLY A 60 15.22 3.51 -8.80
N SER A 61 16.48 3.11 -8.62
CA SER A 61 16.84 2.05 -7.67
C SER A 61 16.47 2.42 -6.23
N ILE A 62 16.03 1.44 -5.47
CA ILE A 62 15.85 1.58 -4.02
C ILE A 62 17.09 1.11 -3.29
N VAL A 63 17.52 1.93 -2.34
CA VAL A 63 18.66 1.68 -1.48
C VAL A 63 18.17 1.72 -0.04
N LEU A 64 18.68 0.80 0.78
CA LEU A 64 18.39 0.75 2.21
C LEU A 64 19.65 1.10 3.00
N ALA A 65 19.72 2.33 3.51
CA ALA A 65 20.86 2.79 4.30
C ALA A 65 20.71 2.36 5.77
N GLU A 66 21.76 1.78 6.34
CA GLU A 66 21.81 1.31 7.73
C GLU A 66 22.58 2.30 8.61
N TYR A 67 22.00 2.62 9.76
CA TYR A 67 22.59 3.50 10.78
C TYR A 67 22.56 2.82 12.14
N ASP A 68 23.52 3.16 13.00
CA ASP A 68 23.45 2.80 14.42
C ASP A 68 22.41 3.64 15.20
N SER A 69 22.25 3.36 16.48
CA SER A 69 21.32 4.11 17.36
C SER A 69 21.68 5.59 17.53
N ARG A 70 22.88 6.01 17.15
CA ARG A 70 23.39 7.39 17.18
C ARG A 70 23.35 8.07 15.81
N TRP A 71 22.69 7.46 14.82
CA TRP A 71 22.62 7.96 13.44
C TRP A 71 23.98 7.99 12.71
N ALA A 72 24.95 7.18 13.15
CA ALA A 72 26.18 6.97 12.38
C ALA A 72 25.92 5.95 11.25
N TRP A 73 26.22 6.34 10.01
CA TRP A 73 26.06 5.48 8.83
C TRP A 73 27.00 4.27 8.91
N LYS A 74 26.45 3.08 8.64
CA LYS A 74 27.16 1.79 8.66
C LYS A 74 27.36 1.20 7.28
N GLY A 75 26.53 1.57 6.30
CA GLY A 75 26.57 1.02 4.97
C GLY A 75 25.20 0.97 4.33
N ASP A 76 25.19 0.63 3.04
CA ASP A 76 23.98 0.43 2.27
C ASP A 76 23.72 -1.07 2.08
N ARG A 77 22.45 -1.46 2.15
CA ARG A 77 21.98 -2.84 1.95
C ARG A 77 21.18 -2.93 0.67
N GLU A 78 21.36 -4.03 -0.03
CA GLU A 78 20.45 -4.42 -1.09
C GLU A 78 19.08 -4.74 -0.52
N VAL A 79 18.06 -4.27 -1.21
CA VAL A 79 16.68 -4.54 -0.86
C VAL A 79 16.00 -5.14 -2.08
N ALA A 80 15.38 -6.30 -1.88
CA ALA A 80 14.54 -6.87 -2.91
C ALA A 80 13.26 -6.03 -3.04
N ALA A 81 12.71 -5.93 -4.24
CA ALA A 81 11.31 -5.57 -4.38
C ALA A 81 10.50 -6.60 -3.57
N ALA A 82 9.69 -6.13 -2.61
CA ALA A 82 8.77 -7.04 -1.97
C ALA A 82 7.86 -7.64 -3.06
N PRO A 83 7.64 -8.97 -3.08
CA PRO A 83 6.50 -9.49 -3.81
C PRO A 83 5.28 -8.70 -3.31
N PRO A 84 4.36 -8.27 -4.20
CA PRO A 84 3.23 -7.44 -3.80
C PRO A 84 2.53 -8.12 -2.64
N THR A 85 2.77 -7.60 -1.44
CA THR A 85 2.14 -8.10 -0.23
C THR A 85 0.67 -7.76 -0.41
N PRO A 86 -0.27 -8.69 -0.18
CA PRO A 86 -1.66 -8.31 -0.01
C PRO A 86 -1.70 -7.50 1.29
N GLY A 87 -1.41 -6.20 1.20
CA GLY A 87 -1.66 -5.25 2.27
C GLY A 87 -3.14 -5.26 2.64
N PRO A 88 -3.55 -4.53 3.69
CA PRO A 88 -4.97 -4.31 3.92
C PRO A 88 -5.51 -3.67 2.64
N ARG A 89 -6.26 -4.43 1.85
CA ARG A 89 -6.85 -3.95 0.60
C ARG A 89 -7.57 -2.66 0.97
N LYS A 90 -7.11 -1.50 0.50
CA LYS A 90 -7.95 -0.30 0.49
C LYS A 90 -9.20 -0.74 -0.26
N MET A 91 -10.27 -0.95 0.49
CA MET A 91 -11.55 -1.36 -0.08
C MET A 91 -12.03 -0.12 -0.81
N PRO A 92 -12.06 -0.15 -2.14
CA PRO A 92 -12.43 1.02 -2.88
C PRO A 92 -13.85 1.42 -2.48
N ARG A 93 -14.08 2.72 -2.36
CA ARG A 93 -15.43 3.24 -2.29
C ARG A 93 -16.19 2.78 -3.52
N ILE A 94 -17.49 2.59 -3.41
CA ILE A 94 -18.35 2.25 -4.56
C ILE A 94 -18.16 3.27 -5.68
N SER A 95 -17.93 4.54 -5.33
CA SER A 95 -17.63 5.62 -6.28
C SER A 95 -16.29 5.51 -7.01
N GLU A 96 -15.33 4.72 -6.51
CA GLU A 96 -14.00 4.52 -7.10
C GLU A 96 -13.96 3.32 -8.07
N ILE A 97 -14.99 2.48 -8.06
CA ILE A 97 -15.10 1.30 -8.93
C ILE A 97 -15.73 1.71 -10.27
N PRO A 98 -15.19 1.28 -11.42
CA PRO A 98 -15.80 1.55 -12.72
C PRO A 98 -17.26 1.11 -12.77
N ARG A 99 -18.13 2.00 -13.26
CA ARG A 99 -19.59 1.77 -13.24
C ARG A 99 -20.00 0.52 -14.01
N GLU A 100 -19.33 0.23 -15.11
CA GLU A 100 -19.57 -0.94 -15.97
C GLU A 100 -19.32 -2.26 -15.22
N GLU A 101 -18.30 -2.31 -14.36
CA GLU A 101 -18.00 -3.49 -13.53
C GLU A 101 -19.11 -3.72 -12.51
N LEU A 102 -19.54 -2.64 -11.85
CA LEU A 102 -20.62 -2.67 -10.87
C LEU A 102 -21.94 -3.16 -11.50
N GLU A 103 -22.30 -2.62 -12.67
CA GLU A 103 -23.55 -2.96 -13.37
C GLU A 103 -23.55 -4.38 -13.95
N ALA A 104 -22.37 -5.00 -14.14
CA ALA A 104 -22.27 -6.39 -14.57
C ALA A 104 -22.75 -7.40 -13.50
N VAL A 105 -22.79 -7.01 -12.22
CA VAL A 105 -23.12 -7.91 -11.10
C VAL A 105 -24.33 -7.42 -10.30
N PHE A 106 -24.43 -6.12 -10.08
CA PHE A 106 -25.44 -5.50 -9.24
C PHE A 106 -26.52 -4.85 -10.09
N THR A 107 -27.75 -4.95 -9.61
CA THR A 107 -28.90 -4.25 -10.21
C THR A 107 -28.85 -2.76 -9.85
N PRO A 108 -29.51 -1.89 -10.63
CA PRO A 108 -29.60 -0.47 -10.30
C PRO A 108 -30.16 -0.19 -8.90
N ALA A 109 -31.06 -1.03 -8.38
CA ALA A 109 -31.60 -0.89 -7.03
C ALA A 109 -30.58 -1.21 -5.94
N GLU A 110 -29.79 -2.26 -6.14
CA GLU A 110 -28.70 -2.64 -5.24
C GLU A 110 -27.62 -1.56 -5.21
N LEU A 111 -27.17 -1.07 -6.37
CA LEU A 111 -26.14 -0.03 -6.45
C LEU A 111 -26.56 1.26 -5.75
N ARG A 112 -27.80 1.72 -5.96
CA ARG A 112 -28.32 2.91 -5.26
C ARG A 112 -28.26 2.76 -3.74
N ASP A 113 -28.65 1.60 -3.22
CA ASP A 113 -28.67 1.36 -1.78
C ASP A 113 -27.27 1.09 -1.20
N MET A 114 -26.35 0.50 -1.98
CA MET A 114 -24.93 0.39 -1.63
C MET A 114 -24.29 1.79 -1.49
N GLU A 115 -24.51 2.68 -2.46
CA GLU A 115 -24.02 4.05 -2.43
C GLU A 115 -24.63 4.87 -1.28
N ARG A 116 -25.93 4.71 -1.00
CA ARG A 116 -26.59 5.33 0.15
C ARG A 116 -26.03 4.84 1.47
N CYS A 117 -25.79 3.52 1.59
CA CYS A 117 -25.17 2.92 2.76
C CYS A 117 -23.76 3.50 2.99
N GLU A 118 -22.96 3.63 1.94
CA GLU A 118 -21.63 4.25 2.00
C GLU A 118 -21.68 5.73 2.45
N ARG A 119 -22.70 6.48 2.02
CA ARG A 119 -22.90 7.89 2.40
C ARG A 119 -23.59 8.09 3.75
N GLY A 120 -24.00 7.03 4.44
CA GLY A 120 -24.78 7.12 5.69
C GLY A 120 -26.22 7.59 5.50
N GLU A 121 -26.77 7.47 4.28
CA GLU A 121 -28.13 7.85 3.93
C GLU A 121 -29.12 6.69 4.16
N PRO A 122 -30.44 6.95 4.29
CA PRO A 122 -31.44 5.89 4.37
C PRO A 122 -31.47 4.99 3.13
N TYR A 123 -31.31 3.69 3.33
CA TYR A 123 -31.30 2.66 2.28
C TYR A 123 -32.25 1.50 2.60
N LEU A 124 -32.62 0.72 1.57
CA LEU A 124 -33.40 -0.50 1.76
C LEU A 124 -32.49 -1.68 2.11
N ARG A 125 -32.62 -2.18 3.35
CA ARG A 125 -31.82 -3.32 3.85
C ARG A 125 -31.87 -4.54 2.93
N GLN A 126 -33.03 -4.83 2.34
CA GLN A 126 -33.19 -5.99 1.44
C GLN A 126 -32.27 -5.92 0.22
N ASN A 127 -32.08 -4.72 -0.35
CA ASN A 127 -31.20 -4.53 -1.50
C ASN A 127 -29.73 -4.67 -1.09
N LEU A 128 -29.35 -4.16 0.09
CA LEU A 128 -27.99 -4.37 0.63
C LEU A 128 -27.70 -5.86 0.91
N TYR A 129 -28.66 -6.61 1.47
CA TYR A 129 -28.50 -8.06 1.68
C TYR A 129 -28.29 -8.83 0.36
N ARG A 130 -29.08 -8.48 -0.68
CA ARG A 130 -28.92 -9.08 -2.01
C ARG A 130 -27.58 -8.71 -2.65
N ALA A 131 -27.11 -7.47 -2.45
CA ALA A 131 -25.80 -7.04 -2.91
C ALA A 131 -24.67 -7.80 -2.21
N ARG A 132 -24.69 -7.89 -0.88
CA ARG A 132 -23.66 -8.60 -0.08
C ARG A 132 -23.49 -10.06 -0.50
N ALA A 133 -24.59 -10.73 -0.85
CA ALA A 133 -24.55 -12.10 -1.38
C ALA A 133 -23.78 -12.24 -2.71
N LYS A 134 -23.46 -11.13 -3.39
CA LYS A 134 -22.75 -11.09 -4.67
C LYS A 134 -21.30 -10.62 -4.54
N TYR A 135 -20.85 -10.19 -3.36
CA TYR A 135 -19.50 -9.63 -3.17
C TYR A 135 -18.41 -10.65 -3.54
N GLU A 136 -18.56 -11.91 -3.13
CA GLU A 136 -17.63 -12.97 -3.50
C GLU A 136 -17.55 -13.18 -5.02
N LYS A 137 -18.72 -13.15 -5.70
CA LYS A 137 -18.77 -13.24 -7.17
C LYS A 137 -18.09 -12.04 -7.82
N PHE A 138 -18.32 -10.83 -7.30
CA PHE A 138 -17.72 -9.60 -7.80
C PHE A 138 -16.20 -9.63 -7.65
N GLU A 139 -15.70 -10.02 -6.47
CA GLU A 139 -14.26 -10.18 -6.21
C GLU A 139 -13.62 -11.20 -7.17
N ARG A 140 -14.28 -12.33 -7.42
CA ARG A 140 -13.78 -13.33 -8.36
C ARG A 140 -13.68 -12.82 -9.81
N LEU A 141 -14.57 -11.91 -10.22
CA LEU A 141 -14.61 -11.39 -11.59
C LEU A 141 -13.62 -10.25 -11.82
N PHE A 142 -13.48 -9.35 -10.85
CA PHE A 142 -12.74 -8.10 -11.03
C PHE A 142 -11.52 -7.95 -10.11
N GLY A 143 -11.28 -8.90 -9.20
CA GLY A 143 -10.19 -8.83 -8.22
C GLY A 143 -10.37 -7.74 -7.16
N VAL A 144 -11.54 -7.08 -7.15
CA VAL A 144 -11.88 -5.97 -6.25
C VAL A 144 -12.81 -6.48 -5.15
N ARG A 145 -12.46 -6.24 -3.89
CA ARG A 145 -13.27 -6.63 -2.74
C ARG A 145 -14.04 -5.43 -2.20
N ILE A 146 -15.36 -5.58 -2.11
CA ILE A 146 -16.29 -4.58 -1.56
C ILE A 146 -16.63 -4.98 -0.12
N ASP A 147 -16.71 -3.99 0.79
CA ASP A 147 -17.20 -4.19 2.15
C ASP A 147 -17.86 -2.89 2.66
N ILE A 148 -19.18 -2.94 2.77
CA ILE A 148 -20.11 -1.86 3.15
C ILE A 148 -21.29 -2.49 3.89
#